data_AF-A0A814K536-F1
#
_entry.id   AF-A0A814K536-F1
#
_cell.length_a   1.000
_cell.length_b   1.000
_cell.length_c   1.000
_cell.angle_alpha   90.00
_cell.angle_beta   90.00
_cell.angle_gamma   90.00
#
_symmetry.space_group_name_H-M   'P 1'
#
loop_
_entity.id
_entity.type
_entity.pdbx_description
1 polymer ?
#
loop_
_entity_poly.entity_id
_entity_poly.type
_entity_poly.pdbx_seq_one_letter_code
_entity_poly.pdbx_strand_id
1 'polypeptide(L)'
;MSRCELFIQLLKMLDNEQIDFARELLANNNLKNKELFEYHDQDGNTLLHRYLVKNKPEIVRFLIYNGAEVNVLNKDGWLPFHLAVFCSADINILQCIVDASHGKYTR
;
A
#
# COMPACT_ATOMS: atom_id res chain seq x y z
N MET A 1 4.91 6.83 20.60
CA MET A 1 4.00 6.99 19.44
C MET A 1 3.23 5.71 19.29
N SER A 2 1.91 5.77 19.27
CA SER A 2 1.07 4.60 19.06
C SER A 2 1.12 4.15 17.59
N ARG A 3 0.77 2.89 17.31
CA ARG A 3 0.67 2.38 15.93
C ARG A 3 -0.34 3.17 15.09
N CYS A 4 -1.44 3.62 15.71
CA CYS A 4 -2.44 4.46 15.08
C CYS A 4 -1.88 5.86 14.72
N GLU A 5 -1.12 6.49 15.62
CA GLU A 5 -0.46 7.78 15.33
C GLU A 5 0.52 7.66 14.16
N LEU A 6 1.30 6.57 14.14
CA LEU A 6 2.24 6.31 13.05
C LEU A 6 1.52 6.09 11.72
N PHE A 7 0.41 5.33 11.72
CA PHE A 7 -0.41 5.13 10.53
C PHE A 7 -0.98 6.45 10.00
N ILE A 8 -1.49 7.31 10.89
CA ILE A 8 -2.02 8.64 10.50
C ILE A 8 -0.91 9.52 9.91
N GLN A 9 0.28 9.52 10.51
CA GLN A 9 1.43 10.26 9.97
C GLN A 9 1.85 9.74 8.60
N LEU A 10 1.95 8.42 8.44
CA LEU A 10 2.27 7.79 7.17
C LEU A 10 1.24 8.16 6.10
N LEU A 11 -0.06 8.02 6.40
CA LEU A 11 -1.15 8.38 5.49
C LEU A 11 -1.03 9.84 5.04
N LYS A 12 -0.75 10.76 5.99
CA LYS A 12 -0.56 12.18 5.69
C LYS A 12 0.65 12.44 4.78
N MET A 13 1.77 11.75 5.01
CA MET A 13 2.97 11.87 4.16
C MET A 13 2.69 11.37 2.75
N LEU A 14 2.04 10.21 2.61
CA LEU A 14 1.70 9.63 1.32
C LEU A 14 0.68 10.49 0.55
N ASP A 15 -0.32 11.06 1.23
CA ASP A 15 -1.29 11.98 0.60
C ASP A 15 -0.63 13.27 0.10
N ASN A 16 0.46 13.70 0.73
CA ASN A 16 1.28 14.84 0.28
C ASN A 16 2.44 14.42 -0.66
N GLU A 17 2.49 13.16 -1.11
CA GLU A 17 3.51 12.61 -2.00
C GLU A 17 4.95 12.68 -1.44
N GLN A 18 5.06 12.74 -0.11
CA GLN A 18 6.32 12.83 0.65
C GLN A 18 6.92 11.44 0.90
N ILE A 19 7.23 10.70 -0.17
CA ILE A 19 7.69 9.29 -0.09
C ILE A 19 9.03 9.17 0.65
N ASP A 20 9.94 10.12 0.51
CA ASP A 20 11.25 10.06 1.18
C ASP A 20 11.10 10.17 2.70
N PHE A 21 10.24 11.07 3.19
CA PHE A 21 9.90 11.15 4.60
C PHE A 21 9.18 9.89 5.08
N ALA A 22 8.32 9.30 4.26
CA ALA A 22 7.69 8.02 4.58
C ALA A 22 8.73 6.89 4.71
N ARG A 23 9.74 6.85 3.83
CA ARG A 23 10.87 5.89 3.92
C ARG A 23 11.64 6.07 5.21
N GLU A 24 12.00 7.30 5.55
CA GLU A 24 12.72 7.63 6.78
C GLU A 24 11.91 7.25 8.03
N LEU A 25 10.61 7.54 8.03
CA LEU A 25 9.70 7.18 9.11
C LEU A 25 9.67 5.66 9.34
N LEU A 26 9.54 4.87 8.26
CA LEU A 26 9.56 3.40 8.37
C LEU A 26 10.92 2.88 8.87
N ALA A 27 12.02 3.42 8.35
CA ALA A 27 13.37 3.03 8.78
C ALA A 27 13.62 3.30 10.27
N ASN A 28 13.21 4.46 10.77
CA ASN A 28 13.44 4.88 12.16
C ASN A 28 12.62 4.09 13.18
N ASN A 29 11.49 3.50 12.78
CA ASN A 29 10.63 2.76 13.71
C ASN A 29 10.91 1.25 13.76
N ASN A 30 11.87 0.74 12.96
CA ASN A 30 12.27 -0.67 12.90
C ASN A 30 11.09 -1.66 12.81
N LEU A 31 9.99 -1.23 12.19
CA LEU A 31 8.77 -2.00 12.09
C LEU A 31 8.89 -2.93 10.89
N LYS A 32 8.72 -4.23 11.12
CA LYS A 32 8.44 -5.18 10.04
C LYS A 32 7.00 -4.98 9.56
N ASN A 33 6.79 -3.84 8.89
CA ASN A 33 5.98 -3.61 7.70
C ASN A 33 4.54 -4.16 7.60
N LYS A 34 4.27 -5.44 7.84
CA LYS A 34 2.98 -6.06 7.52
C LYS A 34 1.81 -5.46 8.33
N GLU A 35 1.94 -5.38 9.65
CA GLU A 35 0.87 -4.91 10.54
C GLU A 35 0.48 -3.43 10.33
N LEU A 36 1.38 -2.60 9.78
CA LEU A 36 1.11 -1.18 9.51
C LEU A 36 0.28 -0.97 8.24
N PHE A 37 0.39 -1.88 7.26
CA PHE A 37 -0.33 -1.79 5.99
C PHE A 37 -1.66 -2.57 6.01
N GLU A 38 -1.92 -3.38 7.04
CA GLU A 38 -3.17 -4.13 7.23
C GLU A 38 -4.33 -3.26 7.73
N TYR A 39 -4.05 -2.02 8.15
CA TYR A 39 -5.10 -1.06 8.48
C TYR A 39 -6.00 -0.81 7.28
N HIS A 40 -7.29 -0.95 7.52
CA HIS A 40 -8.34 -0.73 6.56
C HIS A 40 -9.30 0.34 7.08
N ASP A 41 -9.93 1.06 6.16
CA ASP A 41 -10.98 2.01 6.51
C ASP A 41 -12.34 1.37 6.70
N GLN A 42 -13.35 2.24 6.81
CA GLN A 42 -14.74 1.88 6.92
C GLN A 42 -15.25 1.05 5.75
N ASP A 43 -14.57 1.06 4.59
CA ASP A 43 -14.92 0.28 3.41
C ASP A 43 -14.05 -0.98 3.27
N GLY A 44 -13.20 -1.28 4.26
CA GLY A 44 -12.26 -2.39 4.19
C GLY A 44 -11.08 -2.12 3.26
N ASN A 45 -10.90 -0.88 2.77
CA ASN A 45 -9.81 -0.54 1.86
C ASN A 45 -8.51 -0.37 2.64
N THR A 46 -7.50 -1.17 2.28
CA THR A 46 -6.11 -0.96 2.71
C THR A 46 -5.48 0.23 1.98
N LEU A 47 -4.27 0.62 2.37
CA LEU A 47 -3.53 1.68 1.67
C LEU A 47 -3.37 1.39 0.16
N LEU A 48 -3.15 0.13 -0.22
CA LEU A 48 -3.06 -0.24 -1.65
C LEU A 48 -4.35 0.06 -2.41
N HIS A 49 -5.52 -0.31 -1.86
CA HIS A 49 -6.81 0.00 -2.50
C HIS A 49 -6.95 1.50 -2.73
N ARG A 50 -6.67 2.31 -1.72
CA ARG A 50 -6.81 3.77 -1.82
C ARG A 50 -5.89 4.39 -2.87
N TYR A 51 -4.61 4.01 -2.88
CA TYR A 51 -3.64 4.64 -3.80
C TYR A 51 -3.73 4.11 -5.24
N LEU A 52 -4.35 2.95 -5.45
CA LEU A 52 -4.75 2.50 -6.79
C LEU A 52 -5.87 3.35 -7.36
N VAL A 53 -6.91 3.65 -6.57
CA VAL A 53 -8.01 4.54 -6.99
C VAL A 53 -7.50 5.96 -7.25
N LYS A 54 -6.54 6.45 -6.44
CA LYS A 54 -5.89 7.75 -6.67
C LYS A 54 -4.91 7.76 -7.85
N ASN A 55 -4.68 6.62 -8.51
CA ASN A 55 -3.72 6.43 -9.60
C ASN A 55 -2.32 6.98 -9.27
N LYS A 56 -1.77 6.58 -8.11
CA LYS A 56 -0.44 7.00 -7.63
C LYS A 56 0.58 5.85 -7.72
N PRO A 57 1.14 5.57 -8.91
CA PRO A 57 2.02 4.42 -9.15
C PRO A 57 3.23 4.35 -8.22
N GLU A 58 3.88 5.48 -7.94
CA GLU A 58 5.05 5.50 -7.05
C GLU A 58 4.72 5.11 -5.61
N ILE A 59 3.57 5.57 -5.11
CA ILE A 59 3.11 5.20 -3.78
C ILE A 59 2.74 3.71 -3.74
N VAL A 60 2.08 3.20 -4.78
CA VAL A 60 1.74 1.78 -4.89
C VAL A 60 3.01 0.92 -4.88
N ARG A 61 4.03 1.28 -5.68
CA ARG A 61 5.33 0.59 -5.67
C ARG A 61 6.01 0.65 -4.31
N PHE A 62 5.99 1.81 -3.66
CA PHE A 62 6.52 1.98 -2.31
C PHE A 62 5.82 1.05 -1.30
N LEU A 63 4.49 0.98 -1.33
CA LEU A 63 3.72 0.13 -0.43
C LEU A 63 4.03 -1.36 -0.65
N ILE A 64 4.05 -1.82 -1.91
CA ILE A 64 4.37 -3.21 -2.26
C ILE A 64 5.80 -3.56 -1.83
N TYR A 65 6.78 -2.70 -2.12
CA TYR A 65 8.17 -2.90 -1.72
C TYR A 65 8.33 -3.02 -0.20
N ASN A 66 7.51 -2.28 0.54
CA ASN A 66 7.45 -2.39 2.00
C ASN A 66 6.53 -3.51 2.47
N GLY A 67 6.15 -4.49 1.65
CA GLY A 67 5.44 -5.69 2.12
C GLY A 67 3.97 -5.47 2.47
N ALA A 68 3.33 -4.48 1.87
CA ALA A 68 1.87 -4.37 1.93
C ALA A 68 1.21 -5.62 1.33
N GLU A 69 0.22 -6.18 2.03
CA GLU A 69 -0.50 -7.37 1.58
C GLU A 69 -1.35 -7.04 0.34
N VAL A 70 -1.11 -7.78 -0.74
CA VAL A 70 -1.77 -7.57 -2.04
C VAL A 70 -2.99 -8.47 -2.23
N ASN A 71 -3.15 -9.49 -1.37
CA ASN A 71 -4.25 -10.45 -1.42
C ASN A 71 -5.37 -10.14 -0.40
N VAL A 72 -5.61 -8.87 -0.08
CA VAL A 72 -6.67 -8.45 0.85
C VAL A 72 -7.94 -8.10 0.09
N LEU A 73 -9.09 -8.54 0.55
CA LEU A 73 -10.39 -8.12 0.01
C LEU A 73 -10.93 -6.92 0.79
N ASN A 74 -11.40 -5.89 0.09
CA ASN A 74 -12.23 -4.85 0.70
C ASN A 74 -13.68 -5.35 0.92
N LYS A 75 -14.57 -4.49 1.43
CA LYS A 75 -15.97 -4.87 1.70
C LYS A 75 -16.78 -5.19 0.44
N ASP A 76 -16.37 -4.70 -0.73
CA ASP A 76 -16.97 -5.03 -2.01
C ASP A 76 -16.46 -6.37 -2.58
N GLY A 77 -15.57 -7.05 -1.85
CA GLY A 77 -14.95 -8.29 -2.30
C GLY A 77 -13.88 -8.07 -3.38
N TRP A 78 -13.30 -6.88 -3.46
CA TRP A 78 -12.28 -6.54 -4.44
C TRP A 78 -10.89 -6.61 -3.82
N LEU A 79 -10.01 -7.40 -4.44
CA LEU A 79 -8.56 -7.31 -4.29
C LEU A 79 -8.01 -5.97 -4.83
N PRO A 80 -6.84 -5.51 -4.32
CA PRO A 80 -6.05 -4.46 -4.96
C PRO A 80 -5.85 -4.72 -6.45
N PHE A 81 -5.65 -5.98 -6.87
CA PHE A 81 -5.53 -6.31 -8.29
C PHE A 81 -6.76 -5.90 -9.12
N HIS A 82 -7.98 -6.14 -8.64
CA HIS A 82 -9.19 -5.73 -9.37
C HIS A 82 -9.25 -4.21 -9.53
N LEU A 83 -8.90 -3.47 -8.48
CA LEU A 83 -8.81 -2.01 -8.55
C LEU A 83 -7.69 -1.55 -9.48
N ALA A 84 -6.56 -2.24 -9.52
CA ALA A 84 -5.49 -1.91 -10.46
C ALA A 84 -5.94 -2.10 -11.91
N VAL A 85 -6.69 -3.17 -12.22
CA VAL A 85 -7.23 -3.39 -13.56
C VAL A 85 -8.27 -2.34 -13.94
N PHE A 86 -9.10 -1.92 -12.98
CA PHE A 86 -10.17 -0.97 -13.22
C PHE A 86 -9.72 0.50 -13.25
N CYS A 87 -8.79 0.87 -12.37
CA CYS A 87 -8.39 2.26 -12.14
C CYS A 87 -7.03 2.63 -12.74
N SER A 88 -6.12 1.68 -12.97
CA SER A 88 -4.77 2.00 -13.43
C SER A 88 -4.61 1.88 -14.94
N ALA A 89 -3.97 2.90 -15.54
CA ALA A 89 -3.49 2.84 -16.91
C ALA A 89 -2.07 2.25 -17.02
N ASP A 90 -1.37 2.06 -15.89
CA ASP A 90 0.03 1.61 -15.87
C ASP A 90 0.10 0.09 -15.68
N ILE A 91 0.40 -0.61 -16.77
CA ILE A 91 0.57 -2.07 -16.78
C ILE A 91 1.67 -2.55 -15.84
N ASN A 92 2.65 -1.69 -15.52
CA ASN A 92 3.71 -2.05 -14.59
C ASN A 92 3.16 -2.22 -13.17
N ILE A 93 2.12 -1.48 -12.77
CA ILE A 93 1.48 -1.68 -11.47
C ILE A 93 0.85 -3.06 -11.39
N LEU A 94 0.16 -3.48 -12.46
CA LEU A 94 -0.44 -4.81 -12.53
C LEU A 94 0.63 -5.89 -12.38
N GLN A 95 1.75 -5.74 -13.08
CA GLN A 95 2.87 -6.67 -12.99
C GLN A 95 3.47 -6.68 -11.57
N CYS A 96 3.64 -5.52 -10.92
CA CYS A 96 4.13 -5.45 -9.54
C CYS A 96 3.22 -6.18 -8.55
N ILE A 97 1.89 -6.02 -8.67
CA ILE A 97 0.91 -6.70 -7.80
C ILE A 97 0.95 -8.21 -8.04
N VAL A 98 1.02 -8.64 -9.30
CA VAL A 98 1.13 -10.06 -9.65
C VAL A 98 2.42 -10.66 -9.09
N ASP A 99 3.57 -10.00 -9.28
CA ASP A 99 4.85 -10.51 -8.79
C ASP A 99 4.91 -10.55 -7.25
N ALA A 100 4.30 -9.57 -6.58
CA ALA A 100 4.14 -9.58 -5.13
C ALA A 100 3.22 -10.71 -4.65
N SER A 101 2.16 -11.02 -5.40
CA SER A 101 1.22 -12.10 -5.06
C SER A 101 1.88 -13.49 -5.13
N HIS A 102 2.85 -13.67 -6.03
CA HIS A 102 3.57 -14.93 -6.23
C HIS A 102 4.85 -15.04 -5.38
N GLY A 103 5.06 -14.13 -4.42
CA GLY A 103 6.19 -14.18 -3.48
C GLY A 103 7.56 -13.83 -4.07
N LYS A 104 7.63 -13.25 -5.28
CA LYS A 104 8.90 -12.82 -5.89
C LYS A 104 9.44 -11.51 -5.31
N TYR A 105 8.62 -10.75 -4.59
CA TYR A 105 8.97 -9.46 -3.98
C TYR A 105 9.18 -9.50 -2.46
N THR A 106 9.05 -10.67 -1.83
CA THR A 106 9.44 -10.87 -0.43
C THR A 106 10.84 -11.48 -0.40
N ARG A 107 11.83 -10.68 -0.02
CA ARG A 107 13.21 -11.12 0.23
C ARG A 107 13.41 -11.47 1.70
#